data_AF-A0A9D1KKK9-F1
#
_entry.id   AF-A0A9D1KKK9-F1
#
_cell.length_a   1.000
_cell.length_b   1.000
_cell.length_c   1.000
_cell.angle_alpha   90.00
_cell.angle_beta   90.00
_cell.angle_gamma   90.00
#
_symmetry.space_group_name_H-M   'P 1'
#
loop_
_entity.id
_entity.type
_entity.pdbx_description
1 polymer ?
#
loop_
_entity_poly.entity_id
_entity_poly.type
_entity_poly.pdbx_seq_one_letter_code
_entity_poly.pdbx_strand_id
1 'polypeptide(L)'
;MWRYVLKRIVLAFFTMFIILSLTFILMKLLPFSKPVGNDETQFAYYMNQVALGYVADYRRPMPHLAESPLFSFVDASRVRHYFYEVPVMEQYFSWLKGILTEWNWGTSTYIMPNVSAITIIGQRLPVSISINIISVLVSVPLGILLGIWAALKKNKPTDHIISTGIMIFISIPSFVLITFLMLIFAYTLH
;
A
#
# COMPACT_ATOMS: atom_id res chain seq x y z
N MET A 1 33.19 -7.13 -2.09
CA MET A 1 32.02 -6.44 -1.49
C MET A 1 31.04 -5.91 -2.54
N TRP A 2 31.48 -5.18 -3.58
CA TRP A 2 30.57 -4.62 -4.62
C TRP A 2 29.60 -5.63 -5.27
N ARG A 3 30.11 -6.79 -5.72
CA ARG A 3 29.28 -7.87 -6.30
C ARG A 3 28.17 -8.36 -5.37
N TYR A 4 28.40 -8.33 -4.06
CA TYR A 4 27.42 -8.75 -3.06
C TYR A 4 26.32 -7.70 -2.89
N VAL A 5 26.73 -6.43 -2.77
CA VAL A 5 25.80 -5.30 -2.67
C VAL A 5 24.90 -5.24 -3.90
N LEU A 6 25.47 -5.37 -5.10
CA LEU A 6 24.71 -5.34 -6.34
C LEU A 6 23.70 -6.50 -6.43
N LYS A 7 24.09 -7.72 -6.06
CA LYS A 7 23.16 -8.86 -5.98
C LYS A 7 21.97 -8.58 -5.03
N ARG A 8 22.23 -7.95 -3.88
CA ARG A 8 21.15 -7.60 -2.92
C ARG A 8 20.23 -6.52 -3.47
N ILE A 9 20.76 -5.49 -4.12
CA ILE A 9 19.95 -4.41 -4.71
C ILE A 9 19.07 -4.97 -5.84
N VAL A 10 19.64 -5.79 -6.71
CA VAL A 10 18.88 -6.46 -7.79
C VAL A 10 17.79 -7.35 -7.20
N LEU A 11 18.11 -8.15 -6.18
CA LEU A 11 17.11 -8.97 -5.49
C LEU A 11 16.00 -8.11 -4.88
N ALA A 12 16.35 -7.01 -4.20
CA ALA A 12 15.38 -6.10 -3.59
C ALA A 12 14.42 -5.51 -4.64
N PHE A 13 14.95 -5.05 -5.77
CA PHE A 13 14.14 -4.54 -6.89
C PHE A 13 13.21 -5.61 -7.44
N PHE A 14 13.72 -6.83 -7.66
CA PHE A 14 12.91 -7.95 -8.15
C PHE A 14 11.81 -8.35 -7.16
N THR A 15 12.13 -8.42 -5.87
CA THR A 15 11.12 -8.69 -4.84
C THR A 15 10.06 -7.60 -4.77
N MET A 16 10.46 -6.32 -4.85
CA MET A 16 9.53 -5.20 -4.88
C MET A 16 8.63 -5.26 -6.11
N PHE A 17 9.18 -5.57 -7.28
CA PHE A 17 8.41 -5.72 -8.51
C PHE A 17 7.37 -6.84 -8.42
N ILE A 18 7.73 -8.00 -7.86
CA ILE A 18 6.80 -9.12 -7.64
C ILE A 18 5.69 -8.69 -6.67
N ILE A 19 6.06 -8.11 -5.53
CA ILE A 19 5.09 -7.69 -4.52
C ILE A 19 4.13 -6.66 -5.12
N LEU A 20 4.65 -5.63 -5.79
CA LEU A 20 3.84 -4.59 -6.42
C LEU A 20 2.89 -5.18 -7.47
N SER A 21 3.39 -6.04 -8.35
CA SER A 21 2.57 -6.67 -9.39
C SER A 21 1.46 -7.54 -8.79
N LEU A 22 1.79 -8.35 -7.78
CA LEU A 22 0.82 -9.17 -7.08
C LEU A 22 -0.21 -8.30 -6.36
N THR A 23 0.22 -7.26 -5.63
CA THR A 23 -0.70 -6.35 -4.92
C THR A 23 -1.60 -5.59 -5.89
N PHE A 24 -1.11 -5.17 -7.05
CA PHE A 24 -1.93 -4.53 -8.07
C PHE A 24 -3.02 -5.47 -8.56
N ILE A 25 -2.66 -6.71 -8.94
CA ILE A 25 -3.61 -7.72 -9.42
C ILE A 25 -4.66 -8.01 -8.33
N LEU A 26 -4.22 -8.26 -7.09
CA LEU A 26 -5.14 -8.53 -5.97
C LEU A 26 -6.10 -7.36 -5.72
N MET A 27 -5.61 -6.12 -5.77
CA MET A 27 -6.44 -4.93 -5.59
C MET A 27 -7.43 -4.72 -6.74
N LYS A 28 -7.04 -5.04 -7.98
CA LYS A 28 -7.89 -4.89 -9.17
C LYS A 28 -8.85 -6.06 -9.41
N LEU A 29 -8.68 -7.18 -8.70
CA LEU A 29 -9.67 -8.25 -8.62
C LEU A 29 -10.84 -7.91 -7.70
N LEU A 30 -10.67 -6.91 -6.83
CA LEU A 30 -11.78 -6.41 -6.01
C LEU A 30 -12.78 -5.65 -6.90
N PRO A 31 -14.09 -5.76 -6.61
CA PRO A 31 -15.10 -5.06 -7.39
C PRO A 31 -14.87 -3.55 -7.38
N PHE A 32 -15.03 -2.92 -8.55
CA PHE A 32 -14.91 -1.48 -8.69
C PHE A 32 -15.83 -0.75 -7.71
N SER A 33 -15.23 -0.01 -6.77
CA SER A 33 -15.99 0.81 -5.84
C SER A 33 -16.51 2.04 -6.57
N LYS A 34 -17.83 2.26 -6.50
CA LYS A 34 -18.43 3.50 -6.99
C LYS A 34 -17.97 4.67 -6.10
N PRO A 35 -17.35 5.72 -6.66
CA PRO A 35 -16.90 6.87 -5.87
C PRO A 35 -18.09 7.63 -5.27
N VAL A 36 -17.92 8.11 -4.04
CA VAL A 36 -18.93 8.93 -3.34
C VAL A 36 -18.91 10.35 -3.91
N GLY A 37 -20.07 10.92 -4.24
CA GLY A 37 -20.18 12.26 -4.82
C GLY A 37 -21.42 12.45 -5.68
N ASN A 38 -21.53 13.62 -6.31
CA ASN A 38 -22.55 13.91 -7.32
C ASN A 38 -22.18 13.28 -8.67
N ASP A 39 -23.12 13.22 -9.60
CA ASP A 39 -22.89 12.57 -10.90
C ASP A 39 -21.74 13.22 -11.69
N GLU A 40 -21.52 14.53 -11.52
CA GLU A 40 -20.42 15.26 -12.16
C GLU A 40 -19.03 14.84 -11.62
N THR A 41 -18.87 14.69 -10.30
CA THR A 41 -17.59 14.23 -9.73
C THR A 41 -17.35 12.76 -10.03
N GLN A 42 -18.41 11.95 -10.10
CA GLN A 42 -18.31 10.56 -10.55
C GLN A 42 -17.86 10.51 -12.02
N PHE A 43 -18.41 11.36 -12.90
CA PHE A 43 -17.97 11.46 -14.28
C PHE A 43 -16.48 11.83 -14.40
N ALA A 44 -16.03 12.86 -13.65
CA ALA A 44 -14.62 13.25 -13.62
C ALA A 44 -13.71 12.12 -13.10
N TYR A 45 -14.17 11.31 -12.16
CA TYR A 45 -13.48 10.11 -11.71
C TYR A 45 -13.35 9.07 -12.82
N TYR A 46 -14.44 8.67 -13.47
CA TYR A 46 -14.39 7.66 -14.53
C TYR A 46 -13.57 8.12 -15.73
N MET A 47 -13.60 9.40 -16.09
CA MET A 47 -12.74 9.96 -17.14
C MET A 47 -11.25 9.89 -16.79
N ASN A 48 -10.89 10.09 -15.52
CA ASN A 48 -9.52 9.87 -15.05
C ASN A 48 -9.12 8.39 -15.17
N GLN A 49 -10.02 7.46 -14.80
CA GLN A 49 -9.77 6.03 -14.94
C GLN A 49 -9.63 5.60 -16.41
N VAL A 50 -10.35 6.25 -17.33
CA VAL A 50 -10.19 6.07 -18.78
C VAL A 50 -8.82 6.54 -19.24
N ALA A 51 -8.37 7.71 -18.78
CA ALA A 51 -7.03 8.22 -19.09
C ALA A 51 -5.91 7.30 -18.57
N LEU A 52 -6.14 6.60 -17.44
CA LEU A 52 -5.23 5.60 -16.90
C LEU A 52 -5.32 4.23 -17.60
N GLY A 53 -6.28 4.04 -18.52
CA GLY A 53 -6.51 2.78 -19.23
C GLY A 53 -7.14 1.69 -18.37
N TYR A 54 -7.83 2.05 -17.28
CA TYR A 54 -8.50 1.08 -16.40
C TYR A 54 -9.97 0.86 -16.76
N VAL A 55 -10.57 1.85 -17.42
CA VAL A 55 -11.97 1.87 -17.81
C VAL A 55 -12.05 2.27 -19.28
N ALA A 56 -12.99 1.70 -20.01
CA ALA A 56 -13.31 2.09 -21.37
C ALA A 56 -14.62 2.90 -21.39
N ASP A 57 -14.61 4.01 -22.13
CA ASP A 57 -15.80 4.84 -22.37
C ASP A 57 -16.38 4.54 -23.75
N TYR A 58 -17.68 4.23 -23.78
CA TYR A 58 -18.42 3.99 -25.00
C TYR A 58 -19.64 4.91 -25.09
N ARG A 59 -20.01 5.30 -26.31
CA ARG A 59 -21.22 6.12 -26.57
C ARG A 59 -22.51 5.31 -26.62
N ARG A 60 -22.40 3.98 -26.60
CA ARG A 60 -23.54 3.05 -26.68
C ARG A 60 -23.33 1.93 -25.65
N PRO A 61 -24.42 1.33 -25.13
CA PRO A 61 -24.30 0.15 -24.28
C PRO A 61 -23.60 -0.98 -25.04
N MET A 62 -22.71 -1.70 -24.35
CA MET A 62 -22.00 -2.87 -24.86
C MET A 62 -22.33 -4.10 -23.99
N PRO A 63 -23.48 -4.77 -24.21
CA PRO A 63 -23.95 -5.86 -23.35
C PRO A 63 -23.03 -7.09 -23.35
N HIS A 64 -22.17 -7.22 -24.36
CA HIS A 64 -21.21 -8.32 -24.48
C HIS A 64 -19.98 -8.15 -23.57
N LEU A 65 -19.74 -6.96 -23.03
CA LEU A 65 -18.64 -6.69 -22.09
C LEU A 65 -19.08 -6.87 -20.64
N ALA A 66 -20.28 -6.42 -20.30
CA ALA A 66 -20.92 -6.63 -19.01
C ALA A 66 -22.44 -6.46 -19.12
N GLU A 67 -23.18 -7.11 -18.22
CA GLU A 67 -24.64 -6.99 -18.13
C GLU A 67 -25.10 -5.54 -17.91
N SER A 68 -24.28 -4.74 -17.19
CA SER A 68 -24.53 -3.32 -16.97
C SER A 68 -23.21 -2.53 -16.93
N PRO A 69 -23.22 -1.25 -17.34
CA PRO A 69 -22.06 -0.37 -17.21
C PRO A 69 -21.80 -0.05 -15.74
N LEU A 70 -20.52 0.22 -15.39
CA LEU A 70 -20.13 0.70 -14.06
C LEU A 70 -20.81 2.03 -13.71
N PHE A 71 -20.94 2.88 -14.72
CA PHE A 71 -21.57 4.20 -14.63
C PHE A 71 -22.01 4.66 -16.01
N SER A 72 -23.08 5.44 -16.06
CA SER A 72 -23.51 6.11 -17.28
C SER A 72 -23.88 7.56 -16.97
N PHE A 73 -23.43 8.47 -17.82
CA PHE A 73 -23.63 9.91 -17.63
C PHE A 73 -23.95 10.58 -18.95
N VAL A 74 -24.74 11.66 -18.91
CA VAL A 74 -24.99 12.52 -20.06
C VAL A 74 -24.27 13.83 -19.80
N ASP A 75 -23.29 14.14 -20.64
CA ASP A 75 -22.51 15.36 -20.49
C ASP A 75 -23.31 16.62 -20.86
N ALA A 76 -22.71 17.79 -20.63
CA ALA A 76 -23.31 19.08 -21.02
C ALA A 76 -23.58 19.18 -22.53
N SER A 77 -22.84 18.42 -23.36
CA SER A 77 -22.99 18.33 -24.81
C SER A 77 -24.10 17.38 -25.25
N ARG A 78 -24.87 16.80 -24.31
CA ARG A 78 -25.91 15.78 -24.53
C ARG A 78 -25.39 14.46 -25.12
N VAL A 79 -24.09 14.18 -24.96
CA VAL A 79 -23.47 12.88 -25.30
C VAL A 79 -23.61 11.95 -24.10
N ARG A 80 -24.06 10.72 -24.37
CA ARG A 80 -24.16 9.69 -23.34
C ARG A 80 -22.91 8.83 -23.30
N HIS A 81 -22.33 8.71 -22.12
CA HIS A 81 -21.14 7.93 -21.82
C HIS A 81 -21.53 6.67 -21.06
N TYR A 82 -20.89 5.55 -21.38
CA TYR A 82 -21.07 4.25 -20.75
C TYR A 82 -19.69 3.69 -20.41
N PHE A 83 -19.42 3.56 -19.11
CA PHE A 83 -18.12 3.15 -18.61
C PHE A 83 -18.11 1.65 -18.28
N TYR A 84 -17.12 0.93 -18.82
CA TYR A 84 -16.92 -0.50 -18.59
C TYR A 84 -15.52 -0.77 -18.06
N GLU A 85 -15.41 -1.74 -17.16
CA GLU A 85 -14.12 -2.21 -16.67
C GLU A 85 -13.36 -2.95 -17.79
N VAL A 86 -12.06 -2.67 -17.90
CA VAL A 86 -11.17 -3.36 -18.84
C VAL A 86 -10.53 -4.57 -18.13
N PRO A 87 -10.21 -5.69 -18.80
CA PRO A 87 -9.58 -6.84 -18.14
C PRO A 87 -8.35 -6.47 -17.29
N VAL A 88 -8.22 -7.08 -16.10
CA VAL A 88 -7.18 -6.73 -15.11
C VAL A 88 -5.77 -6.75 -15.69
N MET A 89 -5.48 -7.65 -16.63
CA MET A 89 -4.17 -7.72 -17.28
C MET A 89 -3.89 -6.50 -18.16
N GLU A 90 -4.88 -5.99 -18.89
CA GLU A 90 -4.74 -4.75 -19.65
C GLU A 90 -4.53 -3.55 -18.71
N GLN A 91 -5.27 -3.51 -17.59
CA GLN A 91 -5.06 -2.49 -16.56
C GLN A 91 -3.61 -2.53 -16.02
N TYR A 92 -3.08 -3.73 -15.78
CA TYR A 92 -1.71 -3.93 -15.29
C TYR A 92 -0.66 -3.44 -16.29
N PHE A 93 -0.79 -3.78 -17.57
CA PHE A 93 0.15 -3.31 -18.59
C PHE A 93 0.05 -1.80 -18.82
N SER A 94 -1.16 -1.22 -18.74
CA SER A 94 -1.34 0.23 -18.77
C SER A 94 -0.63 0.91 -17.59
N TRP A 95 -0.81 0.40 -16.38
CA TRP A 95 -0.14 0.89 -15.18
C TRP A 95 1.38 0.77 -15.26
N LEU A 96 1.90 -0.40 -15.66
CA LEU A 96 3.33 -0.63 -15.80
C LEU A 96 3.94 0.29 -16.86
N LYS A 97 3.25 0.47 -18.00
CA LYS A 97 3.66 1.43 -19.02
C LYS A 97 3.71 2.84 -18.44
N GLY A 98 2.66 3.29 -17.75
CA GLY A 98 2.62 4.62 -17.11
C GLY A 98 3.77 4.86 -16.14
N ILE A 99 4.13 3.87 -15.32
CA ILE A 99 5.29 3.96 -14.42
C ILE A 99 6.60 4.10 -15.20
N LEU A 100 6.79 3.28 -16.23
CA LEU A 100 8.06 3.21 -16.97
C LEU A 100 8.25 4.38 -17.93
N THR A 101 7.19 4.92 -18.53
CA THR A 101 7.28 5.99 -19.55
C THR A 101 7.09 7.38 -18.98
N GLU A 102 6.20 7.54 -18.00
CA GLU A 102 5.73 8.85 -17.53
C GLU A 102 5.97 9.05 -16.03
N TRP A 103 6.53 8.05 -15.32
CA TRP A 103 6.61 8.02 -13.86
C TRP A 103 5.23 8.20 -13.19
N ASN A 104 4.18 7.73 -13.87
CA ASN A 104 2.81 7.84 -13.41
C ASN A 104 2.41 6.57 -12.66
N TRP A 105 2.29 6.68 -11.34
CA TRP A 105 1.91 5.59 -10.44
C TRP A 105 0.39 5.39 -10.35
N GLY A 106 -0.39 6.20 -11.09
CA GLY A 106 -1.84 6.22 -11.04
C GLY A 106 -2.39 7.15 -9.96
N THR A 107 -3.71 7.08 -9.78
CA THR A 107 -4.45 7.84 -8.78
C THR A 107 -5.02 6.92 -7.71
N SER A 108 -5.23 7.46 -6.52
CA SER A 108 -5.89 6.77 -5.42
C SER A 108 -7.39 6.62 -5.73
N THR A 109 -7.90 5.40 -5.55
CA THR A 109 -9.34 5.08 -5.66
C THR A 109 -10.05 5.10 -4.31
N TYR A 110 -9.39 4.65 -3.24
CA TYR A 110 -10.05 4.39 -1.95
C TYR A 110 -9.79 5.45 -0.87
N ILE A 111 -8.58 6.01 -0.78
CA ILE A 111 -8.21 6.92 0.32
C ILE A 111 -8.63 8.34 -0.01
N MET A 112 -8.23 8.81 -1.19
CA MET A 112 -8.56 10.12 -1.75
C MET A 112 -8.77 9.96 -3.26
N PRO A 113 -10.03 9.90 -3.74
CA PRO A 113 -10.33 9.70 -5.16
C PRO A 113 -9.61 10.72 -6.04
N ASN A 114 -9.03 10.28 -7.18
CA ASN A 114 -8.32 11.10 -8.16
C ASN A 114 -7.07 11.84 -7.68
N VAL A 115 -6.59 11.60 -6.46
CA VAL A 115 -5.31 12.15 -6.00
C VAL A 115 -4.17 11.26 -6.47
N SER A 116 -3.09 11.84 -6.99
CA SER A 116 -1.93 11.08 -7.46
C SER A 116 -1.31 10.23 -6.34
N ALA A 117 -1.04 8.95 -6.65
CA ALA A 117 -0.48 8.01 -5.68
C ALA A 117 0.89 8.46 -5.15
N ILE A 118 1.74 9.05 -6.01
CA ILE A 118 3.07 9.52 -5.61
C ILE A 118 2.99 10.63 -4.55
N THR A 119 2.00 11.51 -4.66
CA THR A 119 1.77 12.60 -3.70
C THR A 119 1.38 12.04 -2.34
N ILE A 120 0.47 11.05 -2.30
CA ILE A 120 0.04 10.40 -1.06
C ILE A 120 1.21 9.65 -0.41
N ILE A 121 1.98 8.90 -1.20
CA ILE A 121 3.17 8.20 -0.71
C ILE A 121 4.18 9.22 -0.14
N GLY A 122 4.46 10.29 -0.87
CA GLY A 122 5.38 11.35 -0.46
C GLY A 122 4.99 12.04 0.84
N GLN A 123 3.69 12.22 1.10
CA GLN A 123 3.19 12.80 2.36
C GLN A 123 3.35 11.86 3.55
N ARG A 124 3.22 10.55 3.34
CA ARG A 124 3.28 9.55 4.42
C ARG A 124 4.70 9.05 4.71
N LEU A 125 5.55 9.05 3.69
CA LEU A 125 6.90 8.52 3.75
C LEU A 125 7.77 9.14 4.88
N PRO A 126 7.79 10.48 5.10
CA PRO A 126 8.61 11.08 6.15
C PRO A 126 8.21 10.64 7.55
N VAL A 127 6.91 10.48 7.81
CA VAL A 127 6.40 10.01 9.11
C VAL A 127 6.84 8.58 9.35
N SER A 128 6.66 7.69 8.36
CA SER A 128 7.09 6.30 8.47
C SER A 128 8.60 6.16 8.68
N ILE A 129 9.41 6.93 7.95
CA ILE A 129 10.87 6.95 8.12
C ILE A 129 11.24 7.45 9.52
N SER A 130 10.67 8.56 9.98
CA SER A 130 11.00 9.16 11.27
C SER A 130 10.74 8.20 12.43
N ILE A 131 9.58 7.53 12.42
CA ILE A 131 9.23 6.53 13.45
C ILE A 131 10.24 5.38 13.43
N ASN A 132 10.55 4.83 12.24
CA ASN A 132 11.50 3.71 12.12
C ASN A 132 12.92 4.08 12.57
N ILE A 133 13.40 5.28 12.23
CA ILE A 133 14.72 5.76 12.65
C ILE A 133 14.79 5.81 14.18
N ILE A 134 13.80 6.41 14.84
CA ILE A 134 13.74 6.48 16.30
C ILE A 134 13.69 5.07 16.91
N SER A 135 12.88 4.18 16.35
CA SER A 135 12.80 2.78 16.80
C SER A 135 14.15 2.07 16.71
N VAL A 136 14.89 2.22 15.61
CA VAL A 136 16.22 1.60 15.43
C VAL A 136 17.24 2.20 16.40
N LEU A 137 17.24 3.53 16.56
CA LEU A 137 18.17 4.21 17.47
C LEU A 137 18.00 3.80 18.93
N VAL A 138 16.78 3.40 19.34
CA VAL A 138 16.53 2.93 20.71
C VAL A 138 16.71 1.41 20.82
N SER A 139 16.14 0.64 19.90
CA SER A 139 16.11 -0.82 19.99
C SER A 139 17.47 -1.48 19.77
N VAL A 140 18.29 -0.97 18.85
CA VAL A 140 19.59 -1.57 18.53
C VAL A 140 20.56 -1.45 19.71
N PRO A 141 20.80 -0.26 20.31
CA PRO A 141 21.67 -0.15 21.47
C PRO A 141 21.16 -0.98 22.65
N LEU A 142 19.86 -0.93 22.96
CA LEU A 142 19.29 -1.71 24.06
C LEU A 142 19.43 -3.22 23.84
N GLY A 143 19.15 -3.69 22.62
CA GLY A 143 19.30 -5.10 22.26
C GLY A 143 20.75 -5.57 22.38
N ILE A 144 21.71 -4.76 21.92
CA ILE A 144 23.14 -5.05 22.06
C ILE A 144 23.55 -5.09 23.53
N LEU A 145 23.15 -4.10 24.33
CA LEU A 145 23.49 -4.02 25.76
C LEU A 145 22.94 -5.22 26.54
N LEU A 146 21.66 -5.54 26.38
CA LEU A 146 21.03 -6.69 27.04
C LEU A 146 21.65 -8.02 26.57
N GLY A 147 21.95 -8.14 25.27
CA GLY A 147 22.61 -9.31 24.71
C GLY A 147 24.02 -9.53 25.24
N ILE A 148 24.84 -8.47 25.31
CA ILE A 148 26.17 -8.52 25.92
C ILE A 148 26.05 -8.89 27.40
N TRP A 149 25.11 -8.30 28.13
CA TRP A 149 24.96 -8.55 29.57
C TRP A 149 24.56 -10.00 29.86
N ALA A 150 23.59 -10.55 29.12
CA ALA A 150 23.21 -11.96 29.21
C ALA A 150 24.41 -12.88 28.91
N ALA A 151 25.19 -12.57 27.87
CA ALA A 151 26.38 -13.35 27.50
C ALA A 151 27.49 -13.31 28.58
N LEU A 152 27.73 -12.15 29.20
CA LEU A 152 28.71 -12.01 30.29
C LEU A 152 28.31 -12.76 31.56
N LYS A 153 27.00 -12.97 31.78
CA LYS A 153 26.45 -13.70 32.93
C LYS A 153 25.82 -15.03 32.50
N LYS A 154 26.39 -15.68 31.49
CA LYS A 154 25.90 -16.95 30.94
C LYS A 154 25.57 -17.97 32.02
N ASN A 155 24.42 -18.64 31.89
CA ASN A 155 23.90 -19.67 32.82
C ASN A 155 23.66 -19.18 34.26
N LYS A 156 23.59 -17.87 34.48
CA LYS A 156 23.19 -17.28 35.76
C LYS A 156 21.73 -16.88 35.71
N PRO A 157 21.05 -16.69 36.85
CA PRO A 157 19.65 -16.26 36.87
C PRO A 157 19.38 -14.99 36.04
N THR A 158 20.34 -14.06 35.96
CA THR A 158 20.21 -12.84 35.15
C THR A 158 20.11 -13.12 33.65
N ASP A 159 20.87 -14.10 33.14
CA ASP A 159 20.78 -14.53 31.75
C ASP A 159 19.41 -15.16 31.48
N HIS A 160 18.97 -16.08 32.34
CA HIS A 160 17.65 -16.70 32.20
C HIS A 160 16.51 -15.67 32.25
N ILE A 161 16.57 -14.66 33.12
CA ILE A 161 15.55 -13.59 33.21
C ILE A 161 15.53 -12.76 31.92
N ILE A 162 16.69 -12.28 31.45
CA ILE A 162 16.79 -11.46 30.24
C ILE A 162 16.31 -12.26 29.03
N SER A 163 16.81 -13.48 28.86
CA SER A 163 16.48 -14.35 27.73
C SER A 163 15.00 -14.75 27.72
N THR A 164 14.42 -15.06 28.88
CA THR A 164 12.98 -15.34 28.99
C THR A 164 12.14 -14.11 28.65
N GLY A 165 12.53 -12.93 29.14
CA GLY A 165 11.87 -11.66 28.81
C GLY A 165 11.87 -11.40 27.30
N ILE A 166 13.03 -11.54 26.64
CA ILE A 166 13.14 -11.42 25.19
C ILE A 166 12.23 -12.43 24.48
N MET A 167 12.21 -13.68 24.92
CA MET A 167 11.37 -14.73 24.34
C MET A 167 9.88 -14.40 24.45
N ILE A 168 9.42 -13.85 25.57
CA ILE A 168 8.04 -13.39 25.75
C ILE A 168 7.70 -12.30 24.71
N PHE A 169 8.52 -11.26 24.59
CA PHE A 169 8.27 -10.17 23.64
C PHE A 169 8.28 -10.62 22.18
N ILE A 170 9.15 -11.56 21.80
CA ILE A 170 9.19 -12.11 20.44
C ILE A 170 7.96 -12.99 20.15
N SER A 171 7.44 -13.67 21.18
CA SER A 171 6.30 -14.59 21.02
C SER A 171 4.96 -13.86 20.94
N ILE A 172 4.86 -12.62 21.40
CA ILE A 172 3.63 -11.83 21.32
C ILE A 172 3.46 -11.28 19.89
N PRO A 173 2.33 -11.56 19.22
CA PRO A 173 2.04 -10.97 17.92
C PRO A 173 2.01 -9.45 17.99
N SER A 174 2.65 -8.76 17.05
CA SER A 174 2.79 -7.30 17.08
C SER A 174 1.45 -6.58 17.17
N PHE A 175 0.40 -7.08 16.52
CA PHE A 175 -0.93 -6.46 16.59
C PHE A 175 -1.52 -6.49 18.00
N VAL A 176 -1.26 -7.54 18.79
CA VAL A 176 -1.73 -7.66 20.18
C VAL A 176 -1.04 -6.60 21.04
N LEU A 177 0.28 -6.50 20.91
CA LEU A 177 1.08 -5.54 21.66
C LEU A 177 0.69 -4.10 21.31
N ILE A 178 0.52 -3.78 20.03
CA ILE A 178 0.05 -2.46 19.59
C ILE A 178 -1.34 -2.16 20.16
N THR A 179 -2.28 -3.11 20.11
CA THR A 179 -3.63 -2.93 20.65
C THR A 179 -3.61 -2.65 22.15
N PHE A 180 -2.78 -3.39 22.91
CA PHE A 180 -2.61 -3.17 24.34
C PHE A 180 -2.00 -1.78 24.65
N LEU A 181 -0.98 -1.38 23.89
CA LEU A 181 -0.39 -0.04 24.02
C LEU A 181 -1.40 1.06 23.70
N MET A 182 -2.22 0.90 22.65
CA MET A 182 -3.29 1.87 22.34
C MET A 182 -4.30 2.00 23.49
N LEU A 183 -4.73 0.88 24.10
CA LEU A 183 -5.67 0.91 25.22
C LEU A 183 -5.11 1.68 26.42
N ILE A 184 -3.84 1.46 26.75
CA ILE A 184 -3.19 2.14 27.87
C ILE A 184 -2.94 3.61 27.54
N PHE A 185 -2.19 3.89 26.47
CA PHE A 185 -1.65 5.22 26.20
C PHE A 185 -2.62 6.15 25.48
N ALA A 186 -3.48 5.62 24.60
CA ALA A 186 -4.39 6.44 23.80
C ALA A 186 -5.80 6.54 24.39
N TYR A 187 -6.25 5.54 25.17
CA TYR A 187 -7.60 5.55 25.73
C TYR A 187 -7.64 5.84 27.24
N THR A 188 -6.71 5.29 28.03
CA THR A 188 -6.75 5.43 29.50
C THR A 188 -5.97 6.65 30.00
N LEU A 189 -4.83 6.94 29.36
CA LEU A 189 -3.94 8.05 29.72
C LEU A 189 -4.27 9.38 29.01
N HIS A 190 -5.29 9.38 28.16
CA HIS A 190 -5.79 10.55 27.42
C HIS A 190 -7.20 10.91 27.90
#